data_AF-A0A2N4YW28-F1
#
_entry.id   AF-A0A2N4YW28-F1
#
_cell.length_a   1.000
_cell.length_b   1.000
_cell.length_c   1.000
_cell.angle_alpha   90.00
_cell.angle_beta   90.00
_cell.angle_gamma   90.00
#
_symmetry.space_group_name_H-M   'P 1'
#
loop_
_entity.id
_entity.type
_entity.pdbx_description
1 polymer ?
#
loop_
_entity_poly.entity_id
_entity_poly.type
_entity_poly.pdbx_seq_one_letter_code
_entity_poly.pdbx_strand_id
1 'polypeptide(L)' 'MTTSFSLRTLSRDDILHHLPALSDILASCVNGGASVSFMLPFSAQTATTFWQQTADSVAAGERIVLVALDASEQPIGTV' A
#
# COMPACT_ATOMS: atom_id res chain seq x y z
N MET A 1 22.70 -11.10 -2.03
CA MET A 1 21.90 -11.69 -0.93
C MET A 1 20.47 -11.63 -1.37
N THR A 2 19.78 -12.75 -1.52
CA THR A 2 18.35 -12.76 -1.90
C THR A 2 17.56 -12.57 -0.62
N THR A 3 16.99 -11.38 -0.41
CA THR A 3 16.05 -11.15 0.69
C THR A 3 14.82 -12.00 0.45
N SER A 4 14.47 -12.85 1.41
CA SER A 4 13.26 -13.67 1.33
C SER A 4 12.04 -12.78 1.54
N PHE A 5 11.06 -12.87 0.66
CA PHE A 5 9.78 -12.17 0.79
C PHE A 5 8.64 -13.13 0.44
N SER A 6 7.45 -12.84 0.98
CA SER A 6 6.23 -13.57 0.65
C SER A 6 5.24 -12.65 -0.07
N LEU A 7 4.48 -13.20 -1.01
CA LEU A 7 3.40 -12.49 -1.70
C LEU A 7 2.05 -12.94 -1.17
N ARG A 8 1.16 -11.99 -0.86
CA ARG A 8 -0.19 -12.26 -0.39
C ARG A 8 -1.18 -11.24 -0.95
N THR A 9 -2.42 -11.67 -1.15
CA THR A 9 -3.55 -10.76 -1.35
C THR A 9 -3.99 -10.19 0.00
N LEU A 10 -4.28 -8.90 0.07
CA LEU A 10 -4.80 -8.27 1.29
C LEU A 10 -6.33 -8.22 1.28
N SER A 11 -6.93 -8.57 2.42
CA SER A 11 -8.32 -8.25 2.70
C SER A 11 -8.48 -6.79 3.16
N ARG A 12 -9.72 -6.32 3.34
CA ARG A 12 -10.00 -5.01 3.94
C ARG A 12 -9.29 -4.83 5.28
N ASP A 13 -9.37 -5.84 6.15
CA ASP A 13 -8.80 -5.78 7.50
C ASP A 13 -7.28 -5.71 7.45
N ASP A 14 -6.65 -6.50 6.57
CA ASP A 14 -5.19 -6.45 6.39
C ASP A 14 -4.72 -5.07 5.89
N ILE A 15 -5.45 -4.43 4.95
CA ILE A 15 -5.12 -3.08 4.47
C ILE A 15 -5.21 -2.06 5.62
N LEU A 16 -6.24 -2.16 6.45
CA LEU A 16 -6.41 -1.26 7.60
C LEU A 16 -5.35 -1.51 8.68
N HIS A 17 -4.94 -2.77 8.88
CA HIS A 17 -3.86 -3.15 9.79
C HIS A 17 -2.51 -2.57 9.33
N HIS A 18 -2.20 -2.67 8.04
CA HIS A 18 -0.97 -2.17 7.45
C HIS A 18 -1.04 -0.71 6.96
N LEU A 19 -2.12 0.01 7.29
CA LEU A 19 -2.40 1.35 6.76
C LEU A 19 -1.22 2.34 6.90
N PRO A 20 -0.51 2.42 8.04
CA PRO A 20 0.63 3.33 8.15
C PRO A 20 1.77 3.00 7.17
N ALA A 21 2.11 1.72 7.03
CA ALA A 21 3.20 1.27 6.15
C ALA A 21 2.84 1.44 4.67
N LEU A 22 1.61 1.09 4.28
CA LEU A 22 1.13 1.28 2.91
C LEU A 22 1.06 2.77 2.52
N SER A 23 0.61 3.63 3.45
CA SER A 23 0.61 5.07 3.25
C SER A 23 2.02 5.64 3.08
N ASP A 24 2.98 5.16 3.88
CA ASP A 24 4.38 5.59 3.78
C ASP A 24 5.00 5.16 2.45
N ILE A 25 4.78 3.92 2.02
CA ILE A 25 5.24 3.43 0.70
C ILE A 25 4.72 4.33 -0.42
N LEU A 26 3.41 4.63 -0.43
CA LEU A 26 2.81 5.47 -1.47
C LEU A 26 3.37 6.90 -1.42
N ALA A 27 3.44 7.50 -0.23
CA ALA A 27 3.97 8.85 -0.05
C ALA A 27 5.44 8.95 -0.45
N SER A 28 6.26 7.97 -0.08
CA SER A 28 7.68 7.89 -0.46
C SER A 28 7.83 7.77 -1.97
N CYS A 29 7.02 6.93 -2.63
CA CYS A 29 7.03 6.81 -4.09
C CYS A 29 6.71 8.15 -4.78
N VAL A 30 5.60 8.79 -4.42
CA VAL A 30 5.16 10.05 -5.06
C VAL A 30 6.16 11.18 -4.79
N ASN A 31 6.61 11.34 -3.54
CA ASN A 31 7.59 12.37 -3.18
C ASN A 31 8.99 12.09 -3.74
N GLY A 32 9.30 10.82 -4.03
CA GLY A 32 10.49 10.38 -4.77
C GLY A 32 10.40 10.58 -6.29
N GLY A 33 9.28 11.11 -6.80
CA GLY A 33 9.09 11.42 -8.22
C GLY A 33 8.48 10.28 -9.05
N ALA A 34 7.96 9.22 -8.42
CA ALA A 34 7.26 8.16 -9.14
C ALA A 34 5.95 8.68 -9.74
N SER A 35 5.68 8.31 -11.00
CA SER A 35 4.41 8.63 -11.68
C SER A 35 3.39 7.52 -11.43
N VAL A 36 2.61 7.67 -10.34
CA VAL A 36 1.59 6.70 -9.90
C VAL A 36 0.23 7.39 -9.70
N SER A 37 -0.16 8.24 -10.67
CA SER A 37 -1.45 8.96 -10.72
C SER A 37 -1.64 10.14 -9.75
N PHE A 38 -0.60 10.51 -8.99
CA PHE A 38 -0.64 11.66 -8.07
C PHE A 38 0.30 12.79 -8.52
N MET A 39 0.03 14.01 -8.06
CA MET A 39 0.85 15.20 -8.29
C MET A 39 1.38 15.78 -6.98
N LEU A 40 2.50 16.49 -7.04
CA LEU A 40 3.07 17.21 -5.91
C LEU A 40 2.37 18.56 -5.68
N PRO A 41 2.26 19.03 -4.41
CA PRO A 41 2.70 18.36 -3.19
C PRO A 41 1.78 17.19 -2.77
N PHE A 42 2.37 16.09 -2.31
CA PHE A 42 1.63 14.89 -1.90
C PHE A 42 1.77 14.63 -0.39
N SER A 43 0.64 14.53 0.31
CA SER A 43 0.62 14.41 1.78
C SER A 43 0.38 12.97 2.24
N ALA A 44 0.89 12.63 3.44
CA ALA A 44 0.60 11.35 4.08
C ALA A 44 -0.90 11.14 4.34
N GLN A 45 -1.65 12.21 4.59
CA GLN A 45 -3.11 12.13 4.78
C GLN A 45 -3.84 11.72 3.49
N THR A 46 -3.39 12.21 2.34
CA THR A 46 -3.88 11.80 1.02
C THR A 46 -3.63 10.31 0.78
N ALA A 47 -2.43 9.82 1.14
CA ALA A 47 -2.10 8.40 1.02
C ALA A 47 -3.00 7.52 1.90
N THR A 48 -3.20 7.91 3.16
CA THR A 48 -4.11 7.21 4.08
C THR A 48 -5.55 7.17 3.57
N THR A 49 -6.04 8.29 3.02
CA THR A 49 -7.39 8.37 2.46
C THR A 49 -7.53 7.44 1.24
N PHE A 50 -6.53 7.40 0.36
CA PHE A 50 -6.50 6.47 -0.78
C PHE A 50 -6.56 5.00 -0.34
N TRP A 51 -5.79 4.63 0.69
CA TRP A 51 -5.77 3.24 1.18
C TRP A 51 -7.06 2.85 1.89
N GLN A 52 -7.70 3.75 2.62
CA GLN A 52 -9.03 3.52 3.19
C GLN A 52 -10.08 3.24 2.11
N GLN A 53 -10.13 4.08 1.07
CA GLN A 53 -11.02 3.87 -0.09
C GLN A 53 -10.70 2.57 -0.83
N THR A 54 -9.42 2.23 -0.94
CA THR A 54 -8.96 0.97 -1.52
C THR A 54 -9.44 -0.23 -0.70
N ALA A 55 -9.40 -0.15 0.64
CA ALA A 55 -9.90 -1.20 1.51
C ALA A 55 -11.41 -1.42 1.32
N ASP A 56 -12.19 -0.35 1.19
CA ASP A 56 -13.63 -0.43 0.91
C ASP A 56 -13.91 -1.06 -0.47
N SER A 57 -13.12 -0.72 -1.49
CA SER A 57 -13.23 -1.31 -2.84
C SER A 57 -12.85 -2.80 -2.87
N VAL A 58 -11.85 -3.21 -2.08
CA VAL A 58 -11.51 -4.63 -1.87
C VAL A 58 -12.66 -5.36 -1.18
N ALA A 59 -13.28 -4.75 -0.17
CA ALA A 59 -14.43 -5.33 0.52
C ALA A 59 -15.65 -5.51 -0.41
N ALA A 60 -15.82 -4.59 -1.36
CA ALA A 60 -16.85 -4.66 -2.40
C ALA A 60 -16.53 -5.67 -3.53
N GLY A 61 -15.33 -6.27 -3.55
CA GLY A 61 -14.89 -7.21 -4.59
C GLY A 61 -14.53 -6.55 -5.92
N GLU A 62 -14.33 -5.23 -5.93
CA GLU A 62 -14.02 -4.45 -7.13
C GLU A 62 -12.52 -4.42 -7.44
N ARG A 63 -11.68 -4.70 -6.43
CA ARG A 63 -10.22 -4.68 -6.53
C ARG A 63 -9.59 -5.83 -5.75
N ILE A 64 -8.47 -6.33 -6.26
CA ILE A 64 -7.52 -7.18 -5.52
C ILE A 64 -6.27 -6.36 -5.28
N VAL A 65 -5.74 -6.38 -4.05
CA VAL A 65 -4.45 -5.76 -3.70
C VAL A 65 -3.47 -6.86 -3.36
N LEU A 66 -2.31 -6.85 -4.00
CA LEU A 66 -1.20 -7.73 -3.67
C LEU A 66 -0.14 -6.96 -2.89
N VAL A 67 0.49 -7.63 -1.93
CA VAL A 67 1.59 -7.08 -1.14
C VAL A 67 2.78 -8.05 -1.14
N ALA A 68 3.98 -7.49 -1.15
CA ALA A 68 5.20 -8.19 -0.78
C ALA A 68 5.53 -7.88 0.69
N LEU A 69 5.72 -8.92 1.50
CA LEU A 69 6.05 -8.83 2.91
C LEU A 69 7.47 -9.32 3.15
N ASP A 70 8.23 -8.63 3.99
CA ASP A 70 9.51 -9.09 4.49
C ASP A 70 9.36 -10.18 5.57
N ALA A 71 10.48 -10.65 6.14
CA ALA A 71 10.50 -11.67 7.18
C ALA A 71 9.84 -11.24 8.51
N SER A 72 9.60 -9.94 8.72
CA SER A 72 8.92 -9.36 9.89
C SER A 72 7.45 -9.03 9.59
N GLU A 73 6.92 -9.57 8.48
CA GLU A 73 5.57 -9.31 7.99
C GLU A 73 5.29 -7.82 7.72
N GLN A 74 6.33 -7.05 7.37
CA GLN A 74 6.18 -5.65 6.99
C GLN A 74 6.03 -5.50 5.47
N PRO A 75 5.08 -4.68 4.99
CA PRO A 75 4.96 -4.36 3.58
C PRO A 75 6.23 -3.70 3.06
N ILE A 76 6.75 -4.23 1.96
CA ILE A 76 7.91 -3.65 1.23
C ILE A 76 7.56 -3.29 -0.22
N GLY A 77 6.33 -3.57 -0.66
CA GLY A 77 5.83 -3.22 -1.99
C GLY A 77 4.40 -3.74 -2.20
N THR A 78 3.68 -3.16 -3.16
CA THR A 78 2.27 -3.49 -3.44
C THR A 78 1.90 -3.19 -4.89
N VAL A 79 0.88 -3.90 -5.42
CA VAL A 79 0.24 -3.65 -6.72
C VAL A 79 -1.27 -3.82 -6.63
#